data_AF-A0A6A4NG63-F1
#
_entry.id   AF-A0A6A4NG63-F1
#
_cell.length_a   1.000
_cell.length_b   1.000
_cell.length_c   1.000
_cell.angle_alpha   90.00
_cell.angle_beta   90.00
_cell.angle_gamma   90.00
#
_symmetry.space_group_name_H-M   'P 1'
#
loop_
_entity.id
_entity.type
_entity.pdbx_description
1 polymer ?
#
loop_
_entity_poly.entity_id
_entity_poly.type
_entity_poly.pdbx_seq_one_letter_code
_entity_poly.pdbx_strand_id
1 'polypeptide(L)'
;MALNMSAIGALCLCVIVSLFAISSAEDPYKFFEWNVTYGDISPLGVRQQGILINGKFPGPDINSSTNDNLIINVFNHLDEPFLLSWYSLFFYL
;
A
#
# COMPACT_ATOMS: atom_id res chain seq x y z
N MET A 1 -50.37 -21.73 1.22
CA MET A 1 -50.12 -20.98 2.48
C MET A 1 -49.55 -19.62 2.09
N ALA A 2 -50.35 -18.56 2.18
CA ALA A 2 -49.87 -17.22 1.85
C ALA A 2 -48.92 -16.74 2.95
N LEU A 3 -47.74 -16.21 2.57
CA LEU A 3 -46.85 -15.54 3.51
C LEU A 3 -47.58 -14.31 4.07
N ASN A 4 -47.57 -14.14 5.39
CA ASN A 4 -48.20 -12.98 6.02
C ASN A 4 -47.37 -11.71 5.70
N MET A 5 -48.04 -10.56 5.63
CA MET A 5 -47.42 -9.27 5.27
C MET A 5 -46.24 -8.92 6.19
N SER A 6 -46.30 -9.34 7.46
CA SER A 6 -45.22 -9.18 8.44
C SER A 6 -43.97 -10.01 8.11
N ALA A 7 -44.11 -11.25 7.63
CA ALA A 7 -42.98 -12.09 7.24
C ALA A 7 -42.28 -11.54 6.00
N ILE A 8 -43.04 -10.98 5.06
CA ILE A 8 -42.50 -10.28 3.89
C ILE A 8 -41.70 -9.04 4.34
N GLY A 9 -42.26 -8.23 5.24
CA GLY A 9 -41.57 -7.06 5.80
C GLY A 9 -40.28 -7.41 6.54
N ALA A 10 -40.30 -8.46 7.37
CA ALA A 10 -39.13 -8.94 8.10
C ALA A 10 -38.04 -9.47 7.16
N LEU A 11 -38.42 -10.22 6.11
CA LEU A 11 -37.49 -10.71 5.09
C LEU A 11 -36.83 -9.55 4.34
N CYS A 12 -37.61 -8.56 3.90
CA CYS A 12 -37.09 -7.37 3.23
C CYS A 12 -36.10 -6.59 4.10
N LEU A 13 -36.41 -6.40 5.38
CA LEU A 13 -35.51 -5.75 6.33
C LEU A 13 -34.20 -6.53 6.48
N CYS A 14 -34.28 -7.86 6.61
CA CYS A 14 -33.11 -8.74 6.72
C CYS A 14 -32.22 -8.62 5.48
N VAL A 15 -32.81 -8.62 4.28
CA VAL A 15 -32.07 -8.47 3.01
C VAL A 15 -31.41 -7.09 2.95
N ILE A 16 -32.12 -6.02 3.30
CA ILE A 16 -31.57 -4.65 3.29
C ILE A 16 -30.38 -4.53 4.25
N VAL A 17 -30.53 -5.00 5.50
CA VAL A 17 -29.44 -4.99 6.50
C VAL A 17 -28.25 -5.82 6.02
N SER A 18 -28.52 -6.98 5.42
CA SER A 18 -27.47 -7.84 4.88
C SER A 18 -26.70 -7.12 3.76
N LEU A 19 -27.39 -6.43 2.84
CA LEU A 19 -26.75 -5.68 1.74
C LEU A 19 -25.84 -4.55 2.24
N PHE A 20 -26.26 -3.83 3.29
CA PHE A 20 -25.41 -2.81 3.92
C PHE A 20 -24.20 -3.39 4.65
N ALA A 21 -24.28 -4.63 5.15
CA ALA A 21 -23.17 -5.27 5.84
C ALA A 21 -22.05 -5.74 4.89
N ILE A 22 -22.32 -5.88 3.59
CA ILE A 22 -21.35 -6.38 2.58
C ILE A 22 -20.75 -5.25 1.73
N SER A 23 -21.26 -4.03 1.80
CA SER A 23 -20.66 -2.89 1.10
C SER A 23 -19.39 -2.44 1.82
N SER A 24 -18.23 -2.73 1.24
CA SER A 24 -16.96 -2.08 1.56
C SER A 24 -16.62 -1.07 0.47
N ALA A 25 -16.31 0.17 0.86
CA ALA A 25 -15.93 1.25 -0.05
C ALA A 25 -14.43 1.62 0.09
N GLU A 26 -13.65 0.73 0.72
CA GLU A 26 -12.24 0.99 1.03
C GLU A 26 -11.32 0.40 -0.05
N ASP A 27 -10.26 1.13 -0.38
CA ASP A 27 -9.24 0.71 -1.34
C ASP A 27 -8.18 -0.20 -0.69
N PRO A 28 -7.54 -1.11 -1.46
CA PRO A 28 -6.57 -2.06 -0.93
C PRO A 28 -5.36 -1.41 -0.24
N TYR A 29 -4.88 -2.03 0.84
CA TYR A 29 -3.65 -1.64 1.51
C TYR A 29 -2.45 -2.45 1.03
N LYS A 30 -1.32 -1.76 0.82
CA LYS A 30 -0.03 -2.39 0.52
C LYS A 30 1.02 -1.99 1.53
N PHE A 31 1.73 -2.97 2.05
CA PHE A 31 2.69 -2.80 3.13
C PHE A 31 4.11 -3.05 2.63
N PHE A 32 5.02 -2.14 2.95
CA PHE A 32 6.43 -2.24 2.60
C PHE A 32 7.29 -1.96 3.82
N GLU A 33 8.40 -2.68 3.93
CA GLU A 33 9.43 -2.43 4.92
C GLU A 33 10.74 -2.09 4.23
N TRP A 34 11.29 -0.93 4.56
CA TRP A 34 12.48 -0.37 3.95
C TRP A 34 13.58 -0.18 4.98
N ASN A 35 14.66 -0.96 4.82
CA ASN A 35 15.89 -0.79 5.57
C ASN A 35 16.83 0.10 4.76
N VAL A 36 17.10 1.30 5.27
CA VAL A 36 17.96 2.30 4.63
C VAL A 36 19.37 2.17 5.17
N THR A 37 20.32 1.83 4.31
CA THR A 37 21.72 1.57 4.67
C THR A 37 22.67 2.20 3.66
N TYR A 38 23.92 2.43 4.05
CA TYR A 38 24.99 2.62 3.07
C TYR A 38 25.38 1.30 2.41
N GLY A 39 25.87 1.38 1.17
CA GLY A 39 26.58 0.29 0.53
C GLY A 39 27.30 0.74 -0.73
N ASP A 40 28.12 -0.15 -1.27
CA ASP A 40 28.89 0.13 -2.49
C ASP A 40 28.03 -0.07 -3.74
N ILE A 41 28.03 0.92 -4.63
CA ILE A 41 27.37 0.87 -5.93
C ILE A 41 28.38 1.21 -7.03
N SER A 42 28.11 0.76 -8.27
CA SER A 42 28.98 1.05 -9.43
C SER A 42 28.20 1.24 -10.72
N PRO A 43 27.30 2.23 -10.80
CA PRO A 43 26.44 2.42 -11.97
C PRO A 43 27.22 2.76 -13.26
N LEU A 44 28.41 3.36 -13.13
CA LEU A 44 29.30 3.73 -14.25
C LEU A 44 30.62 2.93 -14.26
N GLY A 45 30.67 1.79 -13.55
CA GLY A 45 31.87 0.96 -13.46
C GLY A 45 32.93 1.44 -12.44
N VAL A 46 32.68 2.54 -11.72
CA VAL A 46 33.52 3.01 -10.61
C VAL A 46 32.77 2.80 -9.29
N ARG A 47 33.46 2.27 -8.28
CA ARG A 47 32.89 2.08 -6.93
C ARG A 47 32.70 3.41 -6.22
N GLN A 48 31.51 3.60 -5.66
CA GLN A 48 31.14 4.74 -4.86
C GLN A 48 30.15 4.30 -3.76
N GLN A 49 30.15 5.01 -2.62
CA GLN A 49 29.18 4.78 -1.56
C GLN A 49 27.83 5.40 -1.97
N GLY A 50 26.76 4.62 -1.86
CA GLY A 50 25.39 5.05 -2.12
C GLY A 50 24.45 4.66 -0.98
N ILE A 51 23.28 5.28 -0.97
CA ILE A 51 22.17 4.89 -0.08
C ILE A 51 21.37 3.79 -0.78
N LEU A 52 21.13 2.69 -0.06
CA LEU A 52 20.41 1.53 -0.54
C LEU A 52 19.09 1.40 0.22
N ILE A 53 18.06 0.90 -0.46
CA ILE A 53 16.82 0.44 0.18
C ILE A 53 16.79 -1.07 0.08
N ASN A 54 16.77 -1.76 1.22
CA ASN A 54 16.84 -3.22 1.29
C ASN A 54 18.03 -3.80 0.52
N GLY A 55 19.20 -3.13 0.59
CA GLY A 55 20.43 -3.55 -0.08
C GLY A 55 20.42 -3.40 -1.61
N LYS A 56 19.43 -2.73 -2.20
CA LYS A 56 19.30 -2.56 -3.66
C LYS A 56 19.55 -1.12 -4.10
N PHE A 57 20.14 -1.00 -5.29
CA PHE A 57 20.29 0.25 -6.05
C PHE A 57 20.07 -0.01 -7.55
N PRO A 58 19.09 0.63 -8.21
CA PRO A 58 18.03 1.48 -7.63
C PRO A 58 17.23 0.74 -6.53
N GLY A 59 16.52 1.49 -5.68
CA GLY A 59 15.65 0.91 -4.67
C GLY A 59 14.54 0.03 -5.30
N PRO A 60 13.86 -0.82 -4.51
CA PRO A 60 12.80 -1.68 -5.01
C PRO A 60 11.61 -0.86 -5.54
N ASP A 61 11.01 -1.32 -6.63
CA ASP A 61 9.81 -0.71 -7.19
C ASP A 61 8.62 -0.87 -6.25
N ILE A 62 7.76 0.15 -6.22
CA ILE A 62 6.43 0.08 -5.61
C ILE A 62 5.42 -0.20 -6.72
N ASN A 63 4.90 -1.42 -6.76
CA ASN A 63 3.82 -1.76 -7.69
C ASN A 63 2.45 -1.47 -7.05
N SER A 64 1.89 -0.30 -7.38
CA SER A 64 0.61 0.19 -6.87
C SER A 64 -0.32 0.65 -7.99
N SER A 65 -1.62 0.49 -7.78
CA SER A 65 -2.68 1.04 -8.62
C SER A 65 -3.21 2.34 -8.02
N THR A 66 -3.94 3.13 -8.81
CA THR A 66 -4.63 4.33 -8.34
C THR A 66 -5.52 3.98 -7.15
N ASN A 67 -5.49 4.85 -6.12
CA ASN A 67 -6.19 4.73 -4.83
C ASN A 67 -5.68 3.66 -3.85
N ASP A 68 -4.67 2.85 -4.20
CA ASP A 68 -4.06 1.97 -3.19
C ASP A 68 -3.51 2.78 -2.00
N ASN A 69 -3.78 2.29 -0.80
CA ASN A 69 -3.25 2.86 0.43
C ASN A 69 -1.87 2.25 0.75
N LEU A 70 -0.80 3.03 0.61
CA LEU A 70 0.56 2.57 0.84
C LEU A 70 1.00 2.83 2.29
N ILE A 71 1.37 1.76 3.00
CA ILE A 71 1.96 1.82 4.34
C ILE A 71 3.41 1.37 4.25
N ILE A 72 4.33 2.30 4.50
CA ILE A 72 5.76 2.06 4.33
C ILE A 72 6.49 2.34 5.63
N ASN A 73 7.00 1.28 6.26
CA ASN A 73 7.83 1.37 7.44
C ASN A 73 9.28 1.59 7.02
N VAL A 74 9.87 2.71 7.45
CA VAL A 74 11.23 3.09 7.09
C VAL A 74 12.13 3.00 8.31
N PHE A 75 13.17 2.18 8.22
CA PHE A 75 14.17 2.00 9.26
C PHE A 75 15.50 2.62 8.79
N ASN A 76 15.82 3.77 9.37
CA ASN A 76 17.09 4.46 9.11
C ASN A 76 18.24 3.77 9.87
N HIS A 77 19.16 3.13 9.15
CA HIS A 77 20.40 2.58 9.70
C HIS A 77 21.65 3.38 9.29
N LEU A 78 21.46 4.58 8.74
CA LEU A 78 22.55 5.53 8.52
C LEU A 78 23.00 6.12 9.86
N ASP A 79 24.23 6.59 9.93
CA ASP A 79 24.78 7.32 11.07
C ASP A 79 24.38 8.82 11.07
N GLU A 80 23.56 9.23 10.10
CA GLU A 80 23.05 10.58 9.94
C GLU A 80 21.52 10.61 9.68
N PRO A 81 20.84 11.72 10.02
CA PRO A 81 19.44 11.92 9.63
C PRO A 81 19.33 12.08 8.12
N PHE A 82 18.30 11.47 7.52
CA PHE A 82 18.01 11.63 6.09
C PHE A 82 16.55 12.00 5.84
N LEU A 83 16.30 12.65 4.70
CA LEU A 83 14.97 13.02 4.23
C LEU A 83 14.53 12.06 3.13
N LEU A 84 13.36 11.45 3.30
CA LEU A 84 12.66 10.73 2.23
C LEU A 84 11.59 11.63 1.63
N SER A 85 11.57 11.75 0.30
CA SER A 85 10.56 12.52 -0.42
C SER A 85 10.02 11.73 -1.61
N TRP A 86 8.76 12.01 -1.96
CA TRP A 86 8.08 11.41 -3.10
C TRP A 86 8.21 12.34 -4.31
N TYR A 87 9.10 12.02 -5.24
CA TYR A 87 9.17 12.72 -6.52
C TYR A 87 8.23 12.04 -7.52
N SER A 88 6.99 12.52 -7.57
CA SER A 88 5.89 12.11 -8.49
C SER A 88 5.73 10.59 -8.70
N LEU A 89 4.68 10.01 -8.10
CA LEU A 89 4.20 8.67 -8.47
C LEU A 89 3.65 8.73 -9.90
N PHE A 90 4.42 8.25 -10.87
CA PHE A 90 3.95 8.14 -12.25
C PHE A 90 2.94 6.98 -12.32
N PHE A 91 1.65 7.30 -12.29
CA PHE A 91 0.60 6.33 -12.58
C PHE A 91 0.50 6.17 -14.11
N TYR A 92 0.84 5.00 -14.64
CA TYR A 92 0.35 4.62 -15.96
C TYR A 92 -1.13 4.29 -15.80
N LEU A 93 -2.01 5.13 -16.35
CA LEU A 93 -3.44 4.86 -16.48
C LEU A 93 -3.68 3.71 -17.46
#